data_AF-A0A7X7I757-F1
#
_entry.id   AF-A0A7X7I757-F1
#
_cell.length_a   1.000
_cell.length_b   1.000
_cell.length_c   1.000
_cell.angle_alpha   90.00
_cell.angle_beta   90.00
_cell.angle_gamma   90.00
#
_symmetry.space_group_name_H-M   'P 1'
#
loop_
_entity.id
_entity.type
_entity.pdbx_description
1 polymer ?
#
loop_
_entity_poly.entity_id
_entity_poly.type
_entity_poly.pdbx_seq_one_letter_code
_entity_poly.pdbx_strand_id
1 'polypeptide(L)'
;MPRNTDPRLSDLKEEVRRLYNSLLSFKDNQDFHAYGFGIGYKYNKWLIDVEKLEDQSRQNELFFPDFSVGDLKLLGFEYLKTKGRESDYTRWVRSRIASVLN
;
A
#
# COMPACT_ATOMS: atom_id res chain seq x y z
N MET A 1 -11.45 27.74 -1.39
CA MET A 1 -11.96 26.35 -1.27
C MET A 1 -11.58 25.87 0.13
N PRO A 2 -12.51 25.50 1.01
CA PRO A 2 -12.13 25.10 2.35
C PRO A 2 -11.34 23.79 2.27
N ARG A 3 -10.12 23.80 2.81
CA ARG A 3 -9.35 22.59 3.14
C ARG A 3 -10.09 21.88 4.28
N ASN A 4 -11.18 21.19 3.97
CA ASN A 4 -11.72 20.19 4.88
C ASN A 4 -10.78 18.98 4.83
N THR A 5 -9.62 19.10 5.47
CA THR A 5 -8.80 17.93 5.77
C THR A 5 -9.41 17.30 7.01
N ASP A 6 -10.38 16.41 6.79
CA ASP A 6 -10.82 15.46 7.81
C ASP A 6 -9.56 14.85 8.44
N PRO A 7 -9.33 15.02 9.75
CA PRO A 7 -8.12 14.51 10.40
C PRO A 7 -7.95 13.01 10.17
N ARG A 8 -9.05 12.26 10.03
CA ARG A 8 -9.04 10.83 9.73
C ARG A 8 -8.46 10.52 8.35
N LEU A 9 -8.69 11.40 7.36
CA LEU A 9 -8.11 11.26 6.03
C LEU A 9 -6.60 11.56 6.05
N SER A 10 -6.16 12.50 6.89
CA SER A 10 -4.74 12.75 7.12
C SER A 10 -4.06 11.54 7.76
N ASP A 11 -4.67 10.95 8.79
CA ASP A 11 -4.15 9.75 9.46
C ASP A 11 -4.09 8.56 8.48
N LEU A 12 -5.13 8.38 7.66
CA LEU A 12 -5.14 7.38 6.60
C LEU A 12 -4.00 7.60 5.60
N LYS A 13 -3.73 8.85 5.20
CA LYS A 13 -2.64 9.21 4.28
C LYS A 13 -1.27 8.86 4.88
N GLU A 14 -1.05 9.10 6.18
CA GLU A 14 0.20 8.75 6.87
C GLU A 14 0.40 7.23 6.95
N GLU A 15 -0.66 6.47 7.25
CA GLU A 15 -0.59 5.00 7.29
C GLU A 15 -0.32 4.39 5.90
N VAL A 16 -0.96 4.93 4.85
CA VAL A 16 -0.66 4.56 3.45
C VAL A 16 0.81 4.84 3.14
N ARG A 17 1.35 6.00 3.54
CA ARG A 17 2.76 6.34 3.33
C ARG A 17 3.69 5.36 4.05
N ARG A 18 3.40 5.04 5.30
CA ARG A 18 4.18 4.08 6.10
C ARG A 18 4.22 2.71 5.44
N LEU A 19 3.06 2.17 5.04
CA LEU A 19 2.96 0.86 4.40
C LEU A 19 3.59 0.86 3.00
N TYR A 20 3.42 1.91 2.22
CA TYR A 20 4.07 2.05 0.92
C TYR A 20 5.60 2.06 1.04
N ASN A 21 6.16 2.87 1.94
CA ASN A 21 7.60 2.90 2.19
C ASN A 21 8.12 1.57 2.72
N SER A 22 7.36 0.90 3.59
CA SER A 22 7.69 -0.45 4.05
C SER A 22 7.76 -1.44 2.89
N LEU A 23 6.79 -1.42 1.96
CA LEU A 23 6.81 -2.29 0.79
C LEU A 23 8.06 -2.06 -0.06
N LEU A 24 8.38 -0.79 -0.33
CA LEU A 24 9.57 -0.44 -1.10
C LEU A 24 10.89 -0.85 -0.43
N SER A 25 10.93 -0.92 0.90
CA SER A 25 12.15 -1.32 1.62
C SER A 25 12.43 -2.83 1.54
N PHE A 26 11.41 -3.67 1.30
CA PHE A 26 11.59 -5.12 1.21
C PHE A 26 11.27 -5.74 -0.15
N LYS A 27 10.75 -4.98 -1.13
CA LYS A 27 10.34 -5.52 -2.43
C LYS A 27 11.44 -6.29 -3.15
N ASP A 28 12.71 -5.96 -2.92
CA ASP A 28 13.88 -6.59 -3.55
C ASP A 28 14.55 -7.66 -2.66
N ASN A 29 14.01 -7.92 -1.47
CA ASN A 29 14.58 -8.87 -0.52
C ASN A 29 14.34 -10.33 -0.97
N GLN A 30 15.39 -11.16 -0.91
CA GLN A 30 15.30 -12.58 -1.31
C GLN A 30 14.31 -13.38 -0.46
N ASP A 31 14.22 -13.13 0.85
CA ASP A 31 13.22 -13.78 1.71
C ASP A 31 11.80 -13.40 1.26
N PHE A 32 11.60 -12.14 0.86
CA PHE A 32 10.30 -11.70 0.36
C PHE A 32 9.96 -12.42 -0.95
N HIS A 33 10.92 -12.60 -1.85
CA HIS A 33 10.70 -13.32 -3.10
C HIS A 33 10.41 -14.81 -2.88
N ALA A 34 11.04 -15.41 -1.88
CA ALA A 34 10.89 -16.83 -1.57
C ALA A 34 9.57 -17.12 -0.85
N TYR A 35 9.16 -16.26 0.09
CA TYR A 35 8.09 -16.56 1.03
C TYR A 35 6.88 -15.63 0.94
N GLY A 36 7.05 -14.46 0.32
CA GLY A 36 6.00 -13.47 0.12
C GLY A 36 5.26 -13.12 1.40
N PHE A 37 3.93 -13.11 1.31
CA PHE A 37 3.03 -12.83 2.43
C PHE A 37 2.51 -14.10 3.12
N GLY A 38 3.20 -15.24 3.00
CA GLY A 38 2.79 -16.50 3.59
C GLY A 38 2.61 -16.44 5.11
N ILE A 39 1.62 -17.17 5.62
CA ILE A 39 1.35 -17.28 7.06
C ILE A 39 2.61 -17.81 7.77
N GLY A 40 3.12 -17.08 8.75
CA GLY A 40 4.34 -17.41 9.48
C GLY A 40 5.61 -16.67 9.02
N TYR A 41 5.54 -15.87 7.95
CA TYR A 41 6.67 -15.04 7.50
C TYR A 41 6.54 -13.58 7.91
N LYS A 42 7.69 -12.93 8.14
CA LYS A 42 7.79 -11.54 8.64
C LYS A 42 7.00 -10.51 7.82
N TYR A 43 6.83 -10.74 6.51
CA TYR A 43 6.10 -9.83 5.62
C TYR A 43 4.59 -10.01 5.66
N ASN A 44 4.05 -11.12 6.21
CA ASN A 44 2.61 -11.30 6.36
C ASN A 44 1.98 -10.21 7.24
N LYS A 45 2.74 -9.66 8.21
CA LYS A 45 2.31 -8.50 9.00
C LYS A 45 1.96 -7.30 8.12
N TRP A 46 2.75 -7.03 7.06
CA TRP A 46 2.46 -5.94 6.15
C TRP A 46 1.11 -6.11 5.45
N LEU A 47 0.80 -7.34 4.99
CA LEU A 47 -0.48 -7.63 4.34
C LEU A 47 -1.66 -7.45 5.31
N ILE A 48 -1.54 -7.98 6.53
CA ILE A 48 -2.54 -7.81 7.59
C ILE A 48 -2.78 -6.32 7.89
N ASP A 49 -1.71 -5.53 7.99
CA ASP A 49 -1.82 -4.11 8.28
C ASP A 49 -2.49 -3.34 7.11
N VAL A 50 -2.22 -3.71 5.85
CA VAL A 50 -2.90 -3.15 4.67
C VAL A 50 -4.40 -3.52 4.65
N GLU A 51 -4.75 -4.77 4.93
CA GLU A 51 -6.15 -5.24 4.96
C GLU A 51 -6.95 -4.52 6.04
N LYS A 52 -6.37 -4.35 7.24
CA LYS A 52 -6.98 -3.55 8.30
C LYS A 52 -7.21 -2.11 7.88
N LEU A 53 -6.22 -1.50 7.21
CA LEU A 53 -6.33 -0.12 6.75
C LEU A 53 -7.40 0.03 5.65
N GLU A 54 -7.52 -0.97 4.77
CA GLU A 54 -8.55 -1.02 3.74
C GLU A 54 -9.96 -1.12 4.37
N ASP A 55 -10.14 -2.00 5.36
CA ASP A 55 -11.40 -2.13 6.10
C ASP A 55 -11.74 -0.84 6.84
N GLN A 56 -10.77 -0.20 7.50
CA GLN A 56 -10.95 1.08 8.18
C GLN A 56 -11.35 2.21 7.21
N SER A 57 -10.69 2.29 6.06
CA SER A 57 -11.03 3.28 5.01
C SER A 57 -12.48 3.10 4.54
N ARG A 58 -12.90 1.85 4.29
CA ARG A 58 -14.28 1.54 3.87
C ARG A 58 -15.30 1.86 4.95
N GLN A 59 -15.07 1.45 6.20
CA GLN A 59 -15.98 1.67 7.32
C GLN A 59 -16.17 3.16 7.65
N ASN A 60 -15.14 3.97 7.44
CA ASN A 60 -15.17 5.41 7.71
C ASN A 60 -15.48 6.27 6.47
N GLU A 61 -15.80 5.65 5.34
CA GLU A 61 -16.08 6.34 4.06
C GLU A 61 -14.96 7.31 3.64
N LEU A 62 -13.70 6.92 3.90
CA LEU A 62 -12.52 7.72 3.58
C LEU A 62 -11.96 7.29 2.23
N PHE A 63 -12.06 8.17 1.24
CA PHE A 63 -11.65 7.89 -0.13
C PHE A 63 -10.61 8.89 -0.62
N PHE A 64 -9.63 8.40 -1.37
CA PHE A 64 -8.76 9.26 -2.16
C PHE A 64 -9.30 9.35 -3.60
N PRO A 65 -9.08 10.46 -4.33
CA PRO A 65 -9.63 10.64 -5.67
C PRO A 65 -9.19 9.58 -6.70
N ASP A 66 -7.91 9.20 -6.70
CA ASP A 66 -7.30 8.37 -7.75
C ASP A 66 -6.65 7.08 -7.22
N PHE A 67 -6.88 6.77 -5.95
CA PHE A 67 -6.21 5.67 -5.24
C PHE A 67 -7.15 5.05 -4.20
N SER A 68 -7.10 3.74 -4.08
CA SER A 68 -7.71 2.98 -3.00
C SER A 68 -6.63 2.25 -2.21
N VAL A 69 -6.88 1.96 -0.93
CA VAL A 69 -5.95 1.12 -0.14
C VAL A 69 -5.76 -0.26 -0.80
N GLY A 70 -6.76 -0.76 -1.53
CA GLY A 70 -6.65 -1.97 -2.34
C GLY A 70 -5.59 -1.91 -3.44
N ASP A 71 -5.31 -0.73 -4.02
CA ASP A 71 -4.23 -0.57 -5.01
C ASP A 71 -2.85 -0.82 -4.37
N LEU A 72 -2.65 -0.42 -3.11
CA LEU A 72 -1.42 -0.71 -2.37
C LEU A 72 -1.27 -2.22 -2.12
N LYS A 73 -2.36 -2.91 -1.78
CA LYS A 73 -2.38 -4.37 -1.64
C LYS A 73 -1.98 -5.04 -2.95
N LEU A 74 -2.58 -4.65 -4.07
CA LEU A 74 -2.27 -5.20 -5.39
C LEU A 74 -0.82 -4.92 -5.82
N LEU A 75 -0.27 -3.75 -5.50
CA LEU A 75 1.14 -3.44 -5.73
C LEU A 75 2.07 -4.43 -4.99
N GLY A 76 1.72 -4.80 -3.75
CA GLY A 76 2.47 -5.80 -2.98
C GLY A 76 2.49 -7.17 -3.67
N PHE A 77 1.34 -7.64 -4.16
CA PHE A 77 1.25 -8.91 -4.90
C PHE A 77 1.99 -8.86 -6.23
N GLU A 78 1.96 -7.74 -6.94
CA GLU A 78 2.71 -7.61 -8.18
C GLU A 78 4.22 -7.66 -7.93
N TYR A 79 4.75 -6.98 -6.90
CA TYR A 79 6.18 -7.12 -6.56
C TYR A 79 6.55 -8.54 -6.14
N LEU A 80 5.68 -9.27 -5.45
CA LEU A 80 5.92 -10.67 -5.15
C LEU A 80 6.04 -11.50 -6.44
N LYS A 81 5.11 -11.30 -7.37
CA LYS A 81 5.10 -11.98 -8.67
C LYS A 81 6.31 -11.63 -9.54
N THR A 82 6.73 -10.36 -9.57
CA THR A 82 7.83 -9.89 -10.42
C THR A 82 9.20 -10.03 -9.77
N LYS A 83 9.25 -10.46 -8.50
CA LYS A 83 10.45 -10.49 -7.65
C LYS A 83 11.07 -9.10 -7.50
N GLY A 84 10.26 -8.13 -7.10
CA GLY A 84 10.66 -6.75 -6.83
C GLY A 84 10.86 -5.86 -8.06
N ARG A 85 10.85 -6.46 -9.26
CA ARG A 85 11.04 -5.73 -10.52
C ARG A 85 9.83 -4.88 -10.85
N GLU A 86 10.10 -3.71 -11.43
CA GLU A 86 9.06 -2.82 -11.91
C GLU A 86 8.40 -3.38 -13.18
N SER A 87 7.07 -3.36 -13.23
CA SER A 87 6.25 -3.58 -14.43
C SER A 87 5.52 -2.29 -14.80
N ASP A 88 4.85 -2.27 -15.96
CA ASP A 88 4.02 -1.12 -16.34
C ASP A 88 2.91 -0.88 -15.31
N TYR A 89 2.36 -1.98 -14.74
CA TYR A 89 1.39 -1.91 -13.67
C TYR A 89 1.97 -1.33 -12.38
N THR A 90 3.14 -1.78 -11.91
CA THR A 90 3.73 -1.21 -10.68
C THR A 90 4.02 0.28 -10.83
N ARG A 91 4.58 0.69 -11.98
CA ARG A 91 4.85 2.12 -12.25
C ARG A 91 3.57 2.94 -12.25
N TRP A 92 2.51 2.42 -12.87
CA TRP A 92 1.22 3.09 -12.92
C TRP A 92 0.60 3.24 -11.50
N VAL A 93 0.56 2.18 -10.69
CA VAL A 93 0.04 2.26 -9.32
C VAL A 93 0.87 3.21 -8.45
N ARG A 94 2.21 3.15 -8.55
CA ARG A 94 3.10 4.05 -7.81
C ARG A 94 2.83 5.51 -8.13
N SER A 95 2.51 5.83 -9.37
CA SER A 95 2.21 7.21 -9.78
C SER A 95 0.92 7.74 -9.09
N ARG A 96 -0.10 6.89 -8.95
CA ARG A 96 -1.34 7.20 -8.22
C ARG A 96 -1.13 7.33 -6.72
N ILE A 97 -0.31 6.45 -6.13
CA ILE A 97 0.06 6.58 -4.72
C ILE A 97 0.80 7.90 -4.51
N ALA A 98 1.75 8.24 -5.39
CA ALA A 98 2.51 9.49 -5.28
C ALA A 98 1.64 10.74 -5.44
N SER A 99 0.62 10.74 -6.30
CA SER A 99 -0.29 11.89 -6.44
C SER A 99 -1.11 12.15 -5.19
N VAL A 100 -1.40 11.10 -4.41
CA VAL A 100 -2.10 11.21 -3.13
C VAL A 100 -1.16 11.55 -1.98
N LEU A 101 0.07 11.03 -2.01
CA LEU A 101 1.04 11.20 -0.91
C LEU A 101 1.76 12.55 -0.91
N ASN A 102 1.95 13.17 -2.07
CA ASN A 102 2.49 14.53 -2.21
C ASN A 102 1.43 15.61 -1.93
#